data_AF-A0AAD2Y158-F1
#
_entry.id   AF-A0AAD2Y158-F1
#
_cell.length_a   1.000
_cell.length_b   1.000
_cell.length_c   1.000
_cell.angle_alpha   90.00
_cell.angle_beta   90.00
_cell.angle_gamma   90.00
#
_symmetry.space_group_name_H-M   'P 1'
#
loop_
_entity.id
_entity.type
_entity.pdbx_description
1 polymer ?
#
loop_
_entity_poly.entity_id
_entity_poly.type
_entity_poly.pdbx_seq_one_letter_code
_entity_poly.pdbx_strand_id
1 'polypeptide(L)'
;MNGLLFITLAAFALLALIIIVLIKTTRLRLWQGLVLFLLPLILANLVWFSWVAPHRLQASQHEQAVKQLATMPGYRVLQTQEPALWLLLTQELTRRIRAGEPAEQATGELRGWLIEVINQRLMRGTDQAVVNYIRVSVEEMKALNRLDPGLCFRYLYPQVSGGINLLTTLPPSLNRKEADAMEQLLLNSPPPDQPLDKPLAQADLQNIVGRLYQQWGEKLQQLNMPADTAVDRSSLCAMSIDLYSAILALPDKRAANLLRRMIALTGQ
;
A
#
# COMPACT_ATOMS: atom_id res chain seq x y z
N MET A 1 -0.43 15.26 32.94
CA MET A 1 -0.24 16.65 32.46
C MET A 1 0.05 17.65 33.58
N ASN A 2 -0.54 17.51 34.79
CA ASN A 2 -0.38 18.51 35.86
C ASN A 2 1.04 18.58 36.49
N GLY A 3 1.75 17.46 36.67
CA GLY A 3 3.06 17.47 37.35
C GLY A 3 4.16 18.27 36.64
N LEU A 4 4.21 18.23 35.31
CA LEU A 4 5.19 18.98 34.51
C LEU A 4 4.99 20.49 34.58
N LEU A 5 3.73 20.95 34.68
CA LEU A 5 3.40 22.37 34.88
C LEU A 5 3.85 22.87 36.26
N PHE A 6 3.65 22.08 37.31
CA PHE A 6 4.10 22.47 38.66
C PHE A 6 5.63 22.53 38.77
N ILE A 7 6.34 21.58 38.16
CA ILE A 7 7.81 21.54 38.19
C ILE A 7 8.40 22.72 37.41
N THR A 8 7.83 23.05 36.25
CA THR A 8 8.30 24.21 35.45
C THR A 8 8.03 25.52 36.15
N LEU A 9 6.84 25.71 36.74
CA LEU A 9 6.50 26.90 37.52
C LEU A 9 7.41 27.08 38.75
N ALA A 10 7.68 25.99 39.48
CA ALA A 10 8.59 26.02 40.63
C ALA A 10 10.02 26.40 40.22
N ALA A 11 10.52 25.88 39.10
CA ALA A 11 11.83 26.21 38.57
C ALA A 11 11.94 27.69 38.15
N PHE A 12 10.90 28.25 37.50
CA PHE A 12 10.87 29.68 37.14
C PHE A 12 10.81 30.59 38.37
N ALA A 13 10.02 30.23 39.38
CA ALA A 13 9.94 30.99 40.63
C ALA A 13 11.29 31.00 41.37
N LEU A 14 11.97 29.86 41.41
CA LEU A 14 13.27 29.72 42.06
C LEU A 14 14.37 30.48 41.30
N LEU A 15 14.36 30.44 39.96
CA LEU A 15 15.28 31.19 39.12
C LEU A 15 15.07 32.71 39.22
N ALA A 16 13.80 33.16 39.29
CA ALA A 16 13.48 34.56 39.55
C ALA A 16 13.99 35.02 40.93
N LEU A 17 13.82 34.19 41.96
CA LEU A 17 14.28 34.50 43.32
C LEU A 17 15.80 34.61 43.41
N ILE A 18 16.53 33.70 42.76
CA ILE A 18 18.01 33.74 42.65
C ILE A 18 18.47 35.05 41.96
N ILE A 19 17.82 35.44 40.86
CA ILE A 19 18.18 36.66 40.12
C ILE A 19 17.90 37.92 40.96
N ILE A 20 16.78 37.98 41.68
CA ILE A 20 16.44 39.09 42.58
C ILE A 20 17.50 39.24 43.68
N VAL A 21 17.92 38.13 44.29
CA VAL A 21 18.97 38.14 45.31
C VAL A 21 20.29 38.63 44.72
N LEU A 22 20.70 38.12 43.55
CA LEU A 22 21.93 38.54 42.86
C LEU A 22 21.96 40.03 42.50
N ILE A 23 20.85 40.60 42.02
CA ILE A 23 20.75 42.04 41.73
C ILE A 23 20.92 42.89 43.01
N LYS A 24 20.41 42.40 44.14
CA LYS A 24 20.53 43.11 45.43
C LYS A 24 21.89 42.96 46.10
N THR A 25 22.58 41.84 45.92
CA THR A 25 23.85 41.53 46.62
C THR A 25 25.11 41.78 45.79
N THR A 26 24.99 41.93 44.47
CA THR A 26 26.13 42.16 43.56
C THR A 26 25.94 43.41 42.69
N ARG A 27 26.97 43.89 41.98
CA ARG A 27 26.86 45.02 41.02
C ARG A 27 26.14 44.65 39.70
N LEU A 28 25.30 43.61 39.69
CA LEU A 28 24.55 43.21 38.50
C LEU A 28 23.51 44.27 38.14
N ARG A 29 23.55 44.75 36.89
CA ARG A 29 22.57 45.70 36.36
C ARG A 29 21.27 44.97 36.04
N LEU A 30 20.13 45.65 36.16
CA LEU A 30 18.79 45.10 35.87
C LEU A 30 18.71 44.38 34.50
N TRP A 31 19.34 44.94 33.47
CA TRP A 31 19.36 44.32 32.14
C TRP A 31 20.11 42.98 32.09
N GLN A 32 21.18 42.82 32.88
CA GLN A 32 21.91 41.54 32.98
C GLN A 32 21.05 40.47 33.66
N GLY A 33 20.28 40.83 34.69
CA GLY A 33 19.30 39.93 35.30
C GLY A 33 18.17 39.52 34.36
N LEU A 34 17.68 40.48 33.56
CA LEU A 34 16.67 40.21 32.53
C LEU A 34 17.21 39.25 31.45
N VAL A 35 18.44 39.45 30.99
CA VAL A 35 19.10 38.55 30.03
C VAL A 35 19.27 37.15 30.63
N LEU A 36 19.73 37.03 31.88
CA LEU A 36 19.88 35.74 32.55
C LEU A 36 18.55 34.99 32.72
N PHE A 37 17.44 35.71 32.87
CA PHE A 37 16.10 35.12 32.93
C PHE A 37 15.59 34.67 31.55
N LEU A 38 15.74 35.51 30.52
CA LEU A 38 15.18 35.28 29.19
C LEU A 38 16.02 34.32 28.34
N LEU A 39 17.33 34.34 28.48
CA LEU A 39 18.25 33.53 27.67
C LEU A 39 17.96 32.01 27.74
N PRO A 40 17.74 31.37 28.90
CA PRO A 40 17.37 29.95 28.94
C PRO A 40 15.99 29.68 28.31
N LEU A 41 15.04 30.62 28.41
CA LEU A 41 13.74 30.54 27.76
C LEU A 41 13.86 30.56 26.23
N ILE A 42 14.65 31.51 25.71
CA ILE A 42 14.91 31.65 24.27
C ILE A 42 15.65 30.41 23.74
N LEU A 43 16.69 29.95 24.44
CA LEU A 43 17.43 28.74 24.06
C LEU A 43 16.56 27.49 24.10
N ALA A 44 15.77 27.29 25.15
CA ALA A 44 14.86 26.15 25.25
C ALA A 44 13.81 26.17 24.13
N ASN A 45 13.27 27.35 23.81
CA ASN A 45 12.31 27.52 22.74
C ASN A 45 12.92 27.25 21.35
N LEU A 46 14.14 27.76 21.12
CA LEU A 46 14.91 27.47 19.91
C LEU A 46 15.19 25.98 19.76
N VAL A 47 15.67 25.29 20.80
CA VAL A 47 15.92 23.84 20.78
C VAL A 47 14.62 23.06 20.57
N TRP A 48 13.53 23.49 21.18
CA TRP A 48 12.23 22.86 21.01
C TRP A 48 11.74 22.92 19.55
N PHE A 49 11.69 24.11 18.95
CA PHE A 49 11.17 24.25 17.58
C PHE A 49 12.14 23.78 16.51
N SER A 50 13.45 23.92 16.70
CA SER A 50 14.46 23.50 15.72
C SER A 50 14.74 22.00 15.75
N TRP A 51 14.64 21.35 16.92
CA TRP A 51 15.07 19.97 17.08
C TRP A 51 13.98 19.05 17.64
N VAL A 52 13.43 19.34 18.81
CA VAL A 52 12.53 18.39 19.51
C VAL A 52 11.19 18.21 18.78
N ALA A 53 10.53 19.30 18.40
CA ALA A 53 9.26 19.29 17.70
C ALA A 53 9.33 18.54 16.35
N PRO A 54 10.29 18.84 15.44
CA PRO A 54 10.37 18.12 14.17
C PRO A 54 10.72 16.64 14.36
N HIS A 55 11.59 16.27 15.31
CA HIS A 55 11.92 14.87 15.55
C HIS A 55 10.73 14.09 16.12
N ARG A 56 9.97 14.67 17.06
CA ARG A 56 8.75 14.06 17.59
C ARG A 56 7.68 13.90 16.52
N LEU A 57 7.50 14.91 15.65
CA LEU A 57 6.56 14.84 14.55
C LEU A 57 6.92 13.71 13.59
N GLN A 58 8.20 13.62 13.19
CA GLN A 58 8.69 12.54 12.32
C GLN A 58 8.50 11.16 12.93
N ALA A 59 8.81 10.98 14.21
CA ALA A 59 8.60 9.72 14.92
C ALA A 59 7.10 9.34 14.94
N SER A 60 6.21 10.31 15.21
CA SER A 60 4.77 10.07 15.22
C SER A 60 4.20 9.71 13.84
N GLN A 61 4.70 10.33 12.77
CA GLN A 61 4.28 10.03 11.40
C GLN A 61 4.74 8.63 10.96
N HIS A 62 5.94 8.23 11.36
CA HIS A 62 6.42 6.88 11.13
C HIS A 62 5.59 5.85 11.90
N GLU A 63 5.32 6.10 13.18
CA GLU A 63 4.45 5.23 13.99
C GLU A 63 3.04 5.13 13.40
N GLN A 64 2.49 6.24 12.90
CA GLN A 64 1.21 6.27 12.20
C GLN A 64 1.24 5.41 10.93
N ALA A 65 2.29 5.51 10.10
CA ALA A 65 2.45 4.69 8.91
C ALA A 65 2.52 3.19 9.24
N VAL A 66 3.33 2.82 10.24
CA VAL A 66 3.44 1.44 10.72
C VAL A 66 2.09 0.93 11.21
N LYS A 67 1.39 1.70 12.05
CA LYS A 67 0.07 1.33 12.58
C LYS A 67 -0.96 1.17 11.46
N GLN A 68 -0.95 2.09 10.49
CA GLN A 68 -1.85 2.04 9.34
C GLN A 68 -1.68 0.73 8.57
N LEU A 69 -0.45 0.37 8.18
CA LEU A 69 -0.20 -0.89 7.45
C LEU A 69 -0.44 -2.14 8.31
N ALA A 70 -0.08 -2.11 9.60
CA ALA A 70 -0.22 -3.27 10.48
C ALA A 70 -1.69 -3.61 10.80
N THR A 71 -2.62 -2.66 10.60
CA THR A 71 -4.06 -2.90 10.79
C THR A 71 -4.76 -3.37 9.53
N MET A 72 -4.14 -3.23 8.35
CA MET A 72 -4.72 -3.66 7.08
C MET A 72 -4.45 -5.15 6.82
N PRO A 73 -5.49 -5.93 6.48
CA PRO A 73 -5.30 -7.28 5.97
C PRO A 73 -4.37 -7.29 4.76
N GLY A 74 -3.55 -8.33 4.67
CA GLY A 74 -2.55 -8.50 3.61
C GLY A 74 -1.25 -7.78 3.91
N TYR A 75 -1.28 -6.46 4.20
CA TYR A 75 -0.07 -5.71 4.57
C TYR A 75 0.58 -6.20 5.85
N ARG A 76 -0.21 -6.49 6.89
CA ARG A 76 0.31 -6.97 8.19
C ARG A 76 1.11 -8.27 8.09
N VAL A 77 0.80 -9.11 7.11
CA VAL A 77 1.52 -10.38 6.87
C VAL A 77 2.94 -10.14 6.34
N LEU A 78 3.14 -9.05 5.60
CA LEU A 78 4.44 -8.69 5.03
C LEU A 78 5.48 -8.34 6.10
N GLN A 79 5.05 -7.89 7.28
CA GLN A 79 5.96 -7.59 8.39
C GLN A 79 6.84 -8.79 8.76
N THR A 80 6.29 -10.00 8.70
CA THR A 80 7.01 -11.23 9.05
C THR A 80 7.52 -11.97 7.82
N GLN A 81 6.73 -12.00 6.74
CA GLN A 81 7.08 -12.78 5.55
C GLN A 81 8.03 -12.05 4.59
N GLU A 82 7.99 -10.71 4.55
CA GLU A 82 8.72 -9.88 3.58
C GLU A 82 9.31 -8.63 4.26
N PRO A 83 10.24 -8.79 5.23
CA PRO A 83 10.71 -7.68 6.07
C PRO A 83 11.40 -6.56 5.26
N ALA A 84 12.03 -6.89 4.14
CA ALA A 84 12.62 -5.90 3.24
C ALA A 84 11.55 -5.05 2.55
N LEU A 85 10.50 -5.67 2.01
CA LEU A 85 9.37 -4.96 1.41
C LEU A 85 8.62 -4.13 2.45
N TRP A 86 8.42 -4.68 3.65
CA TRP A 86 7.80 -3.96 4.77
C TRP A 86 8.52 -2.65 5.11
N LEU A 87 9.86 -2.68 5.13
CA LEU A 87 10.66 -1.47 5.36
C LEU A 87 10.42 -0.42 4.26
N LEU A 88 10.39 -0.84 2.99
CA LEU A 88 10.14 0.06 1.87
C LEU A 88 8.74 0.68 1.93
N LEU A 89 7.72 -0.13 2.21
CA LEU A 89 6.33 0.31 2.30
C LEU A 89 6.13 1.32 3.44
N THR A 90 6.70 1.06 4.62
CA THR A 90 6.57 1.96 5.78
C THR A 90 7.31 3.27 5.56
N GLN A 91 8.49 3.25 4.93
CA GLN A 91 9.24 4.45 4.57
C GLN A 91 8.49 5.32 3.54
N GLU A 92 7.97 4.69 2.49
CA GLU A 92 7.22 5.36 1.44
C GLU A 92 5.91 5.98 1.97
N LEU A 93 5.17 5.24 2.80
CA LEU A 93 3.97 5.79 3.45
C LEU A 93 4.30 6.96 4.38
N THR A 94 5.38 6.85 5.16
CA THR A 94 5.84 7.93 6.03
C THR A 94 6.24 9.17 5.23
N ARG A 95 6.85 8.99 4.05
CA ARG A 95 7.20 10.09 3.13
C ARG A 95 5.93 10.80 2.63
N ARG A 96 4.91 10.05 2.22
CA ARG A 96 3.63 10.61 1.71
C ARG A 96 2.82 11.33 2.78
N ILE A 97 2.71 10.75 3.97
CA ILE A 97 2.06 11.41 5.12
C ILE A 97 2.79 12.72 5.46
N ARG A 98 4.13 12.73 5.41
CA ARG A 98 4.93 13.96 5.59
C ARG A 98 4.66 15.01 4.51
N ALA A 99 4.38 14.59 3.28
CA ALA A 99 4.00 15.48 2.19
C ALA A 99 2.56 16.02 2.32
N GLY A 100 1.82 15.60 3.34
CA GLY A 100 0.44 16.04 3.60
C GLY A 100 -0.63 15.18 2.91
N GLU A 101 -0.27 14.05 2.29
CA GLU A 101 -1.25 13.13 1.73
C GLU A 101 -2.09 12.47 2.84
N PRO A 102 -3.41 12.36 2.69
CA PRO A 102 -4.25 11.58 3.60
C PRO A 102 -3.78 10.12 3.66
N ALA A 103 -3.72 9.54 4.86
CA ALA A 103 -3.13 8.22 5.07
C ALA A 103 -3.79 7.10 4.23
N GLU A 104 -5.11 7.15 4.04
CA GLU A 104 -5.84 6.18 3.21
C GLU A 104 -5.46 6.31 1.73
N GLN A 105 -5.44 7.55 1.21
CA GLN A 105 -4.98 7.82 -0.15
C GLN A 105 -3.54 7.35 -0.33
N ALA A 106 -2.63 7.76 0.56
CA ALA A 106 -1.23 7.37 0.50
C ALA A 106 -1.02 5.85 0.57
N THR A 107 -1.87 5.13 1.29
CA THR A 107 -1.80 3.66 1.36
C THR A 107 -2.22 3.01 0.05
N GLY A 108 -3.26 3.52 -0.61
CA GLY A 108 -3.73 2.97 -1.88
C GLY A 108 -2.68 3.08 -3.01
N GLU A 109 -1.78 4.06 -2.93
CA GLU A 109 -0.65 4.22 -3.85
C GLU A 109 0.40 3.10 -3.71
N LEU A 110 0.40 2.37 -2.59
CA LEU A 110 1.37 1.31 -2.33
C LEU A 110 1.00 -0.01 -3.01
N ARG A 111 -0.22 -0.16 -3.53
CA ARG A 111 -0.69 -1.43 -4.13
C ARG A 111 0.27 -1.96 -5.19
N GLY A 112 0.76 -1.09 -6.07
CA GLY A 112 1.66 -1.48 -7.17
C GLY A 112 2.98 -2.09 -6.68
N TRP A 113 3.40 -1.81 -5.45
CA TRP A 113 4.62 -2.38 -4.85
C TRP A 113 4.46 -3.85 -4.47
N LEU A 114 3.20 -4.34 -4.43
CA LEU A 114 2.90 -5.71 -4.08
C LEU A 114 2.89 -6.66 -5.29
N ILE A 115 3.00 -6.15 -6.53
CA ILE A 115 2.84 -6.98 -7.74
C ILE A 115 3.81 -8.17 -7.72
N GLU A 116 5.08 -7.94 -7.39
CA GLU A 116 6.09 -8.99 -7.38
C GLU A 116 5.79 -10.06 -6.32
N VAL A 117 5.51 -9.64 -5.08
CA VAL A 117 5.17 -10.60 -4.00
C VAL A 117 3.90 -11.37 -4.36
N ILE A 118 2.88 -10.72 -4.91
CA ILE A 118 1.63 -11.38 -5.31
C ILE A 118 1.88 -12.41 -6.42
N ASN A 119 2.66 -12.08 -7.45
CA ASN A 119 2.99 -13.03 -8.52
C ASN A 119 3.69 -14.28 -7.99
N GLN A 120 4.68 -14.11 -7.09
CA GLN A 120 5.33 -15.24 -6.43
C GLN A 120 4.35 -16.07 -5.60
N ARG A 121 3.42 -15.40 -4.92
CA ARG A 121 2.45 -16.03 -4.02
C ARG A 121 1.36 -16.76 -4.79
N LEU A 122 1.03 -16.33 -5.99
CA LEU A 122 0.14 -17.07 -6.90
C LEU A 122 0.76 -18.40 -7.37
N MET A 123 2.08 -18.47 -7.53
CA MET A 123 2.79 -19.72 -7.86
C MET A 123 2.80 -20.74 -6.71
N ARG A 124 2.86 -20.26 -5.46
CA ARG A 124 2.95 -21.10 -4.23
C ARG A 124 1.62 -21.38 -3.55
N GLY A 125 0.67 -20.48 -3.72
CA GLY A 125 -0.63 -20.48 -3.05
C GLY A 125 -1.40 -21.78 -3.24
N THR A 126 -2.20 -22.20 -2.28
CA THR A 126 -3.17 -23.29 -2.49
C THR A 126 -4.14 -22.95 -3.62
N ASP A 127 -4.70 -23.96 -4.28
CA ASP A 127 -5.64 -23.75 -5.40
C ASP A 127 -6.80 -22.84 -5.01
N GLN A 128 -7.37 -23.06 -3.81
CA GLN A 128 -8.46 -22.26 -3.28
C GLN A 128 -8.05 -20.79 -3.04
N ALA A 129 -6.86 -20.54 -2.50
CA ALA A 129 -6.40 -19.18 -2.23
C ALA A 129 -6.16 -18.39 -3.52
N VAL A 130 -5.53 -19.02 -4.52
CA VAL A 130 -5.31 -18.44 -5.85
C VAL A 130 -6.64 -18.12 -6.54
N VAL A 131 -7.56 -19.09 -6.58
CA VAL A 131 -8.87 -18.92 -7.21
C VAL A 131 -9.69 -17.84 -6.48
N ASN A 132 -9.64 -17.79 -5.15
CA ASN A 132 -10.34 -16.77 -4.38
C ASN A 132 -9.80 -15.36 -4.67
N TYR A 133 -8.48 -15.18 -4.68
CA TYR A 133 -7.85 -13.89 -4.99
C TYR A 133 -8.24 -13.41 -6.39
N ILE A 134 -8.08 -14.26 -7.41
CA ILE A 134 -8.41 -13.90 -8.80
C ILE A 134 -9.91 -13.65 -8.98
N ARG A 135 -10.78 -14.37 -8.27
CA ARG A 135 -12.22 -14.08 -8.26
C ARG A 135 -12.52 -12.67 -7.76
N VAL A 136 -11.88 -12.23 -6.69
CA VAL A 136 -12.04 -10.87 -6.19
C VAL A 136 -11.46 -9.86 -7.17
N SER A 137 -10.30 -10.11 -7.77
CA SER A 137 -9.73 -9.25 -8.83
C SER A 137 -10.70 -9.09 -10.02
N VAL A 138 -11.44 -10.14 -10.39
CA VAL A 138 -12.49 -10.05 -11.43
C VAL A 138 -13.67 -9.19 -10.99
N GLU A 139 -14.05 -9.23 -9.71
CA GLU A 139 -15.07 -8.33 -9.17
C GLU A 139 -14.61 -6.86 -9.19
N GLU A 140 -13.34 -6.60 -8.87
CA GLU A 140 -12.72 -5.28 -9.01
C GLU A 140 -12.76 -4.80 -10.47
N MET A 141 -12.31 -5.62 -11.42
CA MET A 141 -12.37 -5.29 -12.84
C MET A 141 -13.80 -4.96 -13.29
N LYS A 142 -14.79 -5.76 -12.88
CA LYS A 142 -16.21 -5.52 -13.21
C LYS A 142 -16.75 -4.25 -12.55
N ALA A 143 -16.30 -3.91 -11.35
CA ALA A 143 -16.69 -2.67 -10.68
C ALA A 143 -16.08 -1.46 -11.39
N LEU A 144 -14.78 -1.51 -11.67
CA LEU A 144 -14.06 -0.46 -12.39
C LEU A 144 -14.62 -0.24 -13.79
N ASN A 145 -14.88 -1.31 -14.56
CA ASN A 145 -15.42 -1.21 -15.91
C ASN A 145 -16.80 -0.55 -15.95
N ARG A 146 -17.61 -0.74 -14.89
CA ARG A 146 -18.92 -0.10 -14.77
C ARG A 146 -18.82 1.39 -14.41
N LEU A 147 -17.77 1.78 -13.68
CA LEU A 147 -17.51 3.19 -13.36
C LEU A 147 -16.94 3.93 -14.57
N ASP A 148 -15.85 3.40 -15.12
CA ASP A 148 -15.17 3.91 -16.29
C ASP A 148 -14.24 2.80 -16.85
N PRO A 149 -14.45 2.33 -18.10
CA PRO A 149 -13.58 1.34 -18.72
C PRO A 149 -12.08 1.70 -18.71
N GLY A 150 -11.75 2.99 -18.73
CA GLY A 150 -10.38 3.49 -18.59
C GLY A 150 -9.73 3.17 -17.24
N LEU A 151 -10.51 3.08 -16.16
CA LEU A 151 -10.01 2.69 -14.84
C LEU A 151 -9.66 1.20 -14.81
N CYS A 152 -10.51 0.35 -15.41
CA CYS A 152 -10.22 -1.08 -15.52
C CYS A 152 -8.95 -1.32 -16.36
N PHE A 153 -8.78 -0.59 -17.46
CA PHE A 153 -7.56 -0.67 -18.26
C PHE A 153 -6.31 -0.30 -17.43
N ARG A 154 -6.36 0.79 -16.66
CA ARG A 154 -5.25 1.20 -15.78
C ARG A 154 -4.98 0.22 -14.63
N TYR A 155 -6.01 -0.48 -14.15
CA TYR A 155 -5.86 -1.57 -13.17
C TYR A 155 -5.13 -2.77 -13.76
N LEU A 156 -5.48 -3.17 -14.98
CA LEU A 156 -4.87 -4.31 -15.68
C LEU A 156 -3.45 -4.00 -16.20
N TYR A 157 -3.22 -2.77 -16.64
CA TYR A 157 -1.99 -2.34 -17.31
C TYR A 157 -1.41 -1.05 -16.69
N PRO A 158 -1.06 -1.06 -15.39
CA PRO A 158 -0.55 0.12 -14.68
C PRO A 158 0.74 0.68 -15.29
N GLN A 159 1.54 -0.15 -15.96
CA GLN A 159 2.77 0.22 -16.66
C GLN A 159 2.52 1.03 -17.95
N VAL A 160 1.31 0.96 -18.53
CA VAL A 160 0.99 1.62 -19.81
C VAL A 160 0.36 3.00 -19.60
N SER A 161 -0.53 3.15 -18.61
CA SER A 161 -1.29 4.39 -18.39
C SER A 161 -1.32 4.86 -16.95
N GLY A 162 -0.41 4.34 -16.12
CA GLY A 162 -0.37 4.59 -14.68
C GLY A 162 -1.46 3.83 -13.92
N GLY A 163 -1.12 3.30 -12.75
CA GLY A 163 -2.06 2.59 -11.89
C GLY A 163 -3.18 3.47 -11.33
N ILE A 164 -4.10 2.85 -10.59
CA ILE A 164 -5.20 3.53 -9.89
C ILE A 164 -5.19 3.21 -8.39
N ASN A 165 -5.73 4.13 -7.62
CA ASN A 165 -5.89 3.98 -6.18
C ASN A 165 -7.25 3.34 -5.86
N LEU A 166 -7.25 2.05 -5.52
CA LEU A 166 -8.50 1.32 -5.29
C LEU A 166 -9.20 1.76 -4.00
N LEU A 167 -8.45 2.17 -2.98
CA LEU A 167 -9.02 2.61 -1.71
C LEU A 167 -9.95 3.82 -1.89
N THR A 168 -9.60 4.73 -2.81
CA THR A 168 -10.42 5.91 -3.13
C THR A 168 -11.39 5.70 -4.29
N THR A 169 -11.17 4.68 -5.14
CA THR A 169 -11.97 4.45 -6.35
C THR A 169 -13.11 3.44 -6.14
N LEU A 170 -12.87 2.38 -5.37
CA LEU A 170 -13.82 1.28 -5.17
C LEU A 170 -14.60 1.42 -3.86
N PRO A 171 -15.79 0.80 -3.75
CA PRO A 171 -16.54 0.78 -2.50
C PRO A 171 -15.76 0.14 -1.35
N PRO A 172 -15.86 0.65 -0.11
CA PRO A 172 -15.14 0.11 1.05
C PRO A 172 -15.36 -1.39 1.30
N SER A 173 -16.54 -1.92 0.94
CA SER A 173 -16.82 -3.35 1.05
C SER A 173 -15.97 -4.20 0.11
N LEU A 174 -15.72 -3.73 -1.11
CA LEU A 174 -14.90 -4.44 -2.09
C LEU A 174 -13.41 -4.32 -1.73
N ASN A 175 -12.97 -3.16 -1.24
CA ASN A 175 -11.62 -2.96 -0.71
C ASN A 175 -11.31 -3.91 0.45
N ARG A 176 -12.26 -4.09 1.39
CA ARG A 176 -12.11 -5.08 2.47
C ARG A 176 -12.03 -6.51 1.94
N LYS A 177 -12.91 -6.86 1.01
CA LYS A 177 -12.93 -8.20 0.40
C LYS A 177 -11.62 -8.51 -0.33
N GLU A 178 -11.05 -7.53 -1.02
CA GLU A 178 -9.76 -7.69 -1.66
C GLU A 178 -8.62 -7.83 -0.66
N ALA A 179 -8.57 -6.97 0.37
CA ALA A 179 -7.55 -7.05 1.41
C ALA A 179 -7.57 -8.42 2.13
N ASP A 180 -8.77 -8.95 2.43
CA ASP A 180 -8.95 -10.27 3.02
C ASP A 180 -8.51 -11.38 2.05
N ALA A 181 -8.84 -11.28 0.76
CA ALA A 181 -8.42 -12.27 -0.24
C ALA A 181 -6.90 -12.27 -0.46
N MET A 182 -6.28 -11.09 -0.47
CA MET A 182 -4.83 -10.92 -0.52
C MET A 182 -4.17 -11.55 0.71
N GLU A 183 -4.69 -11.29 1.90
CA GLU A 183 -4.19 -11.92 3.13
C GLU A 183 -4.24 -13.43 3.07
N GLN A 184 -5.39 -13.99 2.66
CA GLN A 184 -5.55 -15.43 2.51
C GLN A 184 -4.57 -15.99 1.49
N LEU A 185 -4.31 -15.29 0.39
CA LEU A 185 -3.26 -15.70 -0.55
C LEU A 185 -1.89 -15.76 0.12
N LEU A 186 -1.48 -14.68 0.82
CA LEU A 186 -0.17 -14.60 1.47
C LEU A 186 0.04 -15.64 2.58
N LEU A 187 -1.00 -15.95 3.35
CA LEU A 187 -0.93 -16.95 4.41
C LEU A 187 -0.90 -18.39 3.88
N ASN A 188 -1.53 -18.65 2.72
CA ASN A 188 -1.69 -19.99 2.15
C ASN A 188 -0.73 -20.28 1.00
N SER A 189 0.43 -19.63 0.97
CA SER A 189 1.44 -19.75 -0.09
C SER A 189 2.85 -20.02 0.46
N PRO A 190 3.04 -21.04 1.32
CA PRO A 190 4.37 -21.40 1.78
C PRO A 190 5.22 -21.91 0.60
N PRO A 191 6.54 -21.71 0.62
CA PRO A 191 7.42 -22.40 -0.32
C PRO A 191 7.36 -23.92 -0.11
N PRO A 192 7.64 -24.73 -1.15
CA PRO A 192 8.00 -24.36 -2.52
C PRO A 192 6.80 -24.01 -3.42
N ASP A 193 7.05 -23.71 -4.69
CA ASP A 193 6.01 -23.52 -5.71
C ASP A 193 5.17 -24.79 -5.90
N GLN A 194 3.88 -24.61 -6.23
CA GLN A 194 2.99 -25.74 -6.52
C GLN A 194 3.34 -26.39 -7.86
N PRO A 195 3.15 -27.71 -8.01
CA PRO A 195 3.42 -28.40 -9.25
C PRO A 195 2.54 -27.86 -10.39
N LEU A 196 3.15 -27.68 -11.56
CA LEU A 196 2.51 -27.12 -12.74
C LEU A 196 2.34 -28.20 -13.83
N ASP A 197 1.10 -28.61 -14.09
CA ASP A 197 0.76 -29.46 -15.23
C ASP A 197 0.67 -28.59 -16.49
N LYS A 198 1.81 -28.48 -17.17
CA LYS A 198 1.99 -27.64 -18.36
C LYS A 198 1.10 -28.06 -19.54
N PRO A 199 1.00 -29.35 -19.91
CA PRO A 199 0.10 -29.79 -20.98
C PRO A 199 -1.37 -29.50 -20.69
N LEU A 200 -1.84 -29.78 -19.47
CA LEU A 200 -3.23 -29.54 -19.11
C LEU A 200 -3.57 -28.05 -19.12
N ALA A 201 -2.71 -27.20 -18.55
CA ALA A 201 -2.91 -25.75 -18.61
C ALA A 201 -2.97 -25.24 -20.05
N GLN A 202 -2.12 -25.77 -20.94
CA GLN A 202 -2.12 -25.37 -22.35
C GLN A 202 -3.43 -25.76 -23.07
N ALA A 203 -3.94 -26.97 -22.82
CA ALA A 203 -5.21 -27.43 -23.37
C ALA A 203 -6.39 -26.59 -22.83
N ASP A 204 -6.37 -26.27 -21.54
CA ASP A 204 -7.41 -25.42 -20.91
C ASP A 204 -7.42 -24.02 -21.50
N LEU A 205 -6.24 -23.42 -21.70
CA LEU A 205 -6.09 -22.12 -22.33
C LEU A 205 -6.61 -22.13 -23.77
N GLN A 206 -6.22 -23.14 -24.58
CA GLN A 206 -6.68 -23.25 -25.97
C GLN A 206 -8.20 -23.37 -26.05
N ASN A 207 -8.82 -24.17 -25.19
CA ASN A 207 -10.27 -24.33 -25.15
C ASN A 207 -10.98 -23.03 -24.73
N ILE A 208 -10.42 -22.28 -23.78
CA ILE A 208 -10.98 -20.98 -23.37
C ILE A 208 -10.83 -19.95 -24.50
N VAL A 209 -9.64 -19.79 -25.06
CA VAL A 209 -9.36 -18.85 -26.16
C VAL A 209 -10.23 -19.17 -27.37
N GLY A 210 -10.41 -20.44 -27.73
CA GLY A 210 -11.29 -20.85 -28.82
C GLY A 210 -12.75 -20.40 -28.63
N ARG A 211 -13.27 -20.49 -27.40
CA ARG A 211 -14.61 -19.96 -27.06
C ARG A 211 -14.66 -18.44 -27.12
N LEU A 212 -13.66 -17.76 -26.56
CA LEU A 212 -13.61 -16.29 -26.58
C LEU A 212 -13.49 -15.73 -28.00
N TYR A 213 -12.78 -16.44 -28.88
CA TYR A 213 -12.65 -16.05 -30.27
C TYR A 213 -13.99 -16.05 -31.02
N GLN A 214 -14.95 -16.91 -30.64
CA GLN A 214 -16.31 -16.86 -31.20
C GLN A 214 -17.06 -15.56 -30.86
N GLN A 215 -16.73 -14.93 -29.72
CA GLN A 215 -17.36 -13.67 -29.28
C GLN A 215 -16.58 -12.44 -29.74
N TRP A 216 -15.25 -12.47 -29.64
CA TRP A 216 -14.39 -11.30 -29.83
C TRP A 216 -13.66 -11.27 -31.18
N GLY A 217 -13.58 -12.41 -31.88
CA GLY A 217 -12.86 -12.56 -33.14
C GLY A 217 -11.40 -12.10 -33.03
N GLU A 218 -10.91 -11.45 -34.09
CA GLU A 218 -9.55 -10.92 -34.19
C GLU A 218 -9.17 -9.93 -33.07
N LYS A 219 -10.15 -9.24 -32.46
CA LYS A 219 -9.88 -8.31 -31.36
C LYS A 219 -9.20 -8.99 -30.17
N LEU A 220 -9.40 -10.30 -30.00
CA LEU A 220 -8.79 -11.05 -28.90
C LEU A 220 -7.26 -11.01 -28.93
N GLN A 221 -6.64 -10.85 -30.11
CA GLN A 221 -5.19 -10.73 -30.24
C GLN A 221 -4.64 -9.46 -29.56
N GLN A 222 -5.47 -8.43 -29.38
CA GLN A 222 -5.07 -7.18 -28.72
C GLN A 222 -4.71 -7.39 -27.25
N LEU A 223 -5.18 -8.47 -26.59
CA LEU A 223 -4.78 -8.80 -25.22
C LEU A 223 -3.26 -8.99 -25.07
N ASN A 224 -2.57 -9.37 -26.15
CA ASN A 224 -1.12 -9.53 -26.16
C ASN A 224 -0.38 -8.23 -26.51
N MET A 225 -1.09 -7.15 -26.87
CA MET A 225 -0.52 -5.88 -27.30
C MET A 225 -1.17 -4.68 -26.58
N PRO A 226 -1.19 -4.65 -25.23
CA PRO A 226 -1.93 -3.62 -24.49
C PRO A 226 -1.35 -2.20 -24.60
N ALA A 227 -0.11 -2.06 -25.08
CA ALA A 227 0.56 -0.78 -25.27
C ALA A 227 0.31 -0.14 -26.66
N ASP A 228 -0.32 -0.86 -27.58
CA ASP A 228 -0.64 -0.31 -28.91
C ASP A 228 -1.73 0.77 -28.77
N THR A 229 -1.47 1.96 -29.28
CA THR A 229 -2.39 3.09 -29.22
C THR A 229 -3.71 2.86 -29.98
N ALA A 230 -3.77 1.89 -30.89
CA ALA A 230 -4.95 1.55 -31.66
C ALA A 230 -5.95 0.68 -30.90
N VAL A 231 -5.60 0.18 -29.70
CA VAL A 231 -6.49 -0.69 -28.92
C VAL A 231 -7.65 0.08 -28.29
N ASP A 232 -8.84 -0.52 -28.37
CA ASP A 232 -9.98 -0.06 -27.60
C ASP A 232 -9.84 -0.55 -26.15
N ARG A 233 -9.52 0.39 -25.26
CA ARG A 233 -9.35 0.14 -23.82
C ARG A 233 -10.59 -0.49 -23.17
N SER A 234 -11.79 -0.16 -23.64
CA SER A 234 -13.02 -0.75 -23.13
C SER A 234 -13.13 -2.21 -23.55
N SER A 235 -12.82 -2.52 -24.81
CA SER A 235 -12.77 -3.89 -25.31
C SER A 235 -11.72 -4.72 -24.57
N LEU A 236 -10.53 -4.19 -24.28
CA LEU A 236 -9.49 -4.90 -23.53
C LEU A 236 -9.92 -5.29 -22.11
N CYS A 237 -10.60 -4.39 -21.41
CA CYS A 237 -11.14 -4.71 -20.09
C CYS A 237 -12.19 -5.82 -20.18
N ALA A 238 -13.16 -5.69 -21.09
CA ALA A 238 -14.23 -6.68 -21.25
C ALA A 238 -13.67 -8.07 -21.63
N MET A 239 -12.73 -8.13 -22.57
CA MET A 239 -12.04 -9.37 -22.96
C MET A 239 -11.26 -9.99 -21.80
N SER A 240 -10.57 -9.18 -20.99
CA SER A 240 -9.86 -9.66 -19.80
C SER A 240 -10.82 -10.22 -18.74
N ILE A 241 -11.94 -9.53 -18.50
CA ILE A 241 -13.00 -10.01 -17.59
C ILE A 241 -13.55 -11.36 -18.06
N ASP A 242 -13.83 -11.51 -19.35
CA ASP A 242 -14.35 -12.74 -19.92
C ASP A 242 -13.32 -13.88 -19.84
N LEU A 243 -12.04 -13.59 -20.11
CA LEU A 243 -10.94 -14.55 -19.97
C LEU A 243 -10.82 -15.08 -18.55
N TYR A 244 -10.66 -14.20 -17.57
CA TYR A 244 -10.52 -14.63 -16.18
C TYR A 244 -11.80 -15.27 -15.64
N SER A 245 -12.99 -14.80 -16.07
CA SER A 245 -14.26 -15.45 -15.70
C SER A 245 -14.36 -16.88 -16.27
N ALA A 246 -13.90 -17.10 -17.51
CA ALA A 246 -13.88 -18.41 -18.13
C ALA A 246 -12.86 -19.36 -17.47
N ILE A 247 -11.72 -18.85 -17.01
CA ILE A 247 -10.75 -19.60 -16.21
C ILE A 247 -11.37 -20.01 -14.86
N LEU A 248 -12.00 -19.07 -14.16
CA LEU A 248 -12.65 -19.32 -12.86
C LEU A 248 -13.87 -20.25 -12.94
N ALA A 249 -14.40 -20.50 -14.14
CA ALA A 249 -15.46 -21.48 -14.36
C ALA A 249 -14.95 -22.93 -14.45
N LEU A 250 -13.63 -23.14 -14.55
CA LEU A 250 -13.02 -24.47 -14.43
C LEU A 250 -13.06 -24.96 -12.98
N PRO A 251 -12.93 -26.27 -12.71
CA PRO A 251 -12.68 -26.77 -11.37
C PRO A 251 -11.45 -26.10 -10.75
N ASP A 252 -11.49 -25.76 -9.46
CA ASP A 252 -10.48 -24.93 -8.77
C ASP A 252 -9.04 -25.36 -9.06
N LYS A 253 -8.75 -26.67 -9.02
CA LYS A 253 -7.41 -27.21 -9.34
C LYS A 253 -6.94 -26.87 -10.75
N ARG A 254 -7.83 -26.96 -11.75
CA ARG A 254 -7.53 -26.62 -13.16
C ARG A 254 -7.40 -25.12 -13.35
N ALA A 255 -8.30 -24.35 -12.74
CA ALA A 255 -8.24 -22.89 -12.77
C ALA A 255 -6.90 -22.39 -12.19
N ALA A 256 -6.52 -22.85 -10.99
CA ALA A 256 -5.26 -22.49 -10.37
C ALA A 256 -4.03 -22.95 -11.18
N ASN A 257 -4.05 -24.16 -11.74
CA ASN A 257 -2.98 -24.65 -12.62
C ASN A 257 -2.79 -23.74 -13.86
N LEU A 258 -3.89 -23.32 -14.49
CA LEU A 258 -3.84 -22.40 -15.63
C LEU A 258 -3.36 -20.99 -15.22
N LEU A 259 -3.86 -20.45 -14.10
CA LEU A 259 -3.43 -19.14 -13.59
C LEU A 259 -1.92 -19.10 -13.30
N ARG A 260 -1.39 -20.15 -12.65
CA ARG A 260 0.06 -20.31 -12.44
C ARG A 260 0.83 -20.37 -13.76
N ARG A 261 0.30 -21.08 -14.77
CA ARG A 261 0.93 -21.13 -16.09
C ARG A 261 1.02 -19.74 -16.73
N MET A 262 -0.04 -18.94 -16.65
CA MET A 262 -0.05 -17.59 -17.23
C MET A 262 1.02 -16.70 -16.59
N ILE A 263 1.20 -16.78 -15.28
CA ILE A 263 2.22 -16.02 -14.55
C ILE A 263 3.64 -16.49 -14.90
N ALA A 264 3.85 -17.80 -14.99
CA ALA A 264 5.14 -18.37 -15.37
C ALA A 264 5.57 -17.99 -16.79
N LEU A 265 4.64 -17.63 -17.67
CA LEU A 265 4.92 -17.14 -19.02
C LEU A 265 5.26 -15.64 -19.07
N THR A 266 4.73 -14.84 -18.15
CA THR A 266 5.03 -13.40 -18.08
C THR A 266 6.38 -13.07 -17.44
N GLY A 267 7.00 -14.04 -16.75
CA GLY A 267 8.33 -13.89 -16.14
C GLY A 267 9.50 -14.44 -16.98
N GLN A 268 9.24 -14.85 -18.22
CA GLN A 268 10.24 -15.26 -19.22
C GLN A 268 10.42 -14.15 -20.26
#